data_AF-A0A0P9DT74-F1
#
_entry.id   AF-A0A0P9DT74-F1
#
_cell.length_a   1.000
_cell.length_b   1.000
_cell.length_c   1.000
_cell.angle_alpha   90.00
_cell.angle_beta   90.00
_cell.angle_gamma   90.00
#
_symmetry.space_group_name_H-M   'P 1'
#
loop_
_entity.id
_entity.type
_entity.pdbx_description
1 polymer ?
#
loop_
_entity_poly.entity_id
_entity_poly.type
_entity_poly.pdbx_seq_one_letter_code
_entity_poly.pdbx_strand_id
1 'polypeptide(L)'
;MSLPELERLKEYSFEIGPIRPPSEGGSRSLLIRATRNCPWNLCKFCYGTPYNRERFQLRSAEEIKRDIDTAKAISELIKVIAKKLGGMDWAARLIDPHFLCNKDFMELDEKESKNFQSVVNVFNWLHSGAKSAFLQDANSLVMRTNELVEVIRYLKQAFPSLERITSYARAKTLAQKTKTLEELKELRKAGLSRLHVGLETGDDELLKYVNKGVTSEEHVLAGRKAKEAGFELSEYWMPSLGGKTMSEQHARNTARVLNEINPDFVRSRRFVPRKATSLFEEWRKGEFQLLSPHEELREIQTMIENLEITGKVCFDHFINPAYRMGSDYVWLFKQDYDGYKFPEEKPKVLDLIKYGLGIDESLFTRAEDLVELSL
;
A
#
# COMPACT_ATOMS: atom_id res chain seq x y z
N MET A 1 -33.88 22.58 3.47
CA MET A 1 -34.36 21.39 2.73
C MET A 1 -34.16 20.18 3.64
N SER A 2 -35.20 19.42 3.96
CA SER A 2 -35.04 18.16 4.70
C SER A 2 -34.40 17.12 3.76
N LEU A 3 -33.36 16.43 4.23
CA LEU A 3 -32.67 15.35 3.51
C LEU A 3 -32.82 14.03 4.29
N PRO A 4 -33.96 13.31 4.17
CA PRO A 4 -34.14 12.03 4.86
C PRO A 4 -33.08 10.99 4.49
N GLU A 5 -32.52 11.07 3.28
CA GLU A 5 -31.43 10.20 2.85
C GLU A 5 -30.14 10.41 3.65
N LEU A 6 -29.92 11.62 4.19
CA LEU A 6 -28.79 11.91 5.07
C LEU A 6 -28.91 11.14 6.38
N GLU A 7 -30.12 11.05 6.95
CA GLU A 7 -30.35 10.25 8.17
C GLU A 7 -30.16 8.75 7.90
N ARG A 8 -30.66 8.25 6.78
CA ARG A 8 -30.42 6.86 6.36
C ARG A 8 -28.94 6.57 6.12
N LEU A 9 -28.18 7.54 5.59
CA LEU A 9 -26.76 7.37 5.32
C LEU A 9 -25.97 7.09 6.61
N LYS A 10 -26.39 7.66 7.75
CA LYS A 10 -25.78 7.44 9.08
C LYS A 10 -25.96 6.02 9.62
N GLU A 11 -26.90 5.25 9.07
CA GLU A 11 -27.19 3.87 9.51
C GLU A 11 -26.21 2.84 8.91
N TYR A 12 -25.51 3.20 7.83
CA TYR A 12 -24.66 2.28 7.08
C TYR A 12 -23.18 2.49 7.39
N SER A 13 -22.49 1.43 7.79
CA SER A 13 -21.03 1.42 7.90
C SER A 13 -20.52 0.02 7.58
N PHE A 14 -19.40 -0.07 6.89
CA PHE A 14 -18.71 -1.33 6.63
C PHE A 14 -17.28 -1.29 7.16
N GLU A 15 -16.64 -2.45 7.24
CA GLU A 15 -15.34 -2.55 7.88
C GLU A 15 -14.21 -2.08 6.93
N ILE A 16 -13.47 -1.06 7.35
CA ILE A 16 -12.29 -0.54 6.63
C ILE A 16 -11.03 -0.86 7.44
N GLY A 17 -10.01 -1.37 6.74
CA GLY A 17 -8.70 -1.67 7.31
C GLY A 17 -7.80 -0.44 7.37
N PRO A 18 -6.76 -0.44 8.24
CA PRO A 18 -5.93 0.73 8.50
C PRO A 18 -4.92 1.04 7.38
N ILE A 19 -4.61 0.08 6.51
CA ILE A 19 -3.55 0.24 5.49
C ILE A 19 -4.09 0.05 4.08
N ARG A 20 -3.57 0.87 3.17
CA ARG A 20 -3.63 0.69 1.72
C ARG A 20 -2.36 1.24 1.06
N PRO A 21 -2.00 0.80 -0.15
CA PRO A 21 -0.92 1.41 -0.91
C PRO A 21 -1.20 2.89 -1.23
N PRO A 22 -0.17 3.75 -1.31
CA PRO A 22 -0.33 5.13 -1.78
C PRO A 22 -1.04 5.22 -3.14
N SER A 23 -0.74 4.31 -4.08
CA SER A 23 -1.39 4.26 -5.39
C SER A 23 -2.90 3.98 -5.32
N GLU A 24 -3.36 3.18 -4.36
CA GLU A 24 -4.79 2.95 -4.14
C GLU A 24 -5.47 4.15 -3.46
N GLY A 25 -4.72 4.89 -2.63
CA GLY A 25 -5.15 6.19 -2.11
C GLY A 25 -5.31 7.24 -3.21
N GLY A 26 -4.36 7.28 -4.15
CA GLY A 26 -4.38 8.15 -5.33
C GLY A 26 -5.53 7.87 -6.28
N SER A 27 -5.82 6.60 -6.58
CA SER A 27 -6.98 6.22 -7.39
C SER A 27 -8.31 6.26 -6.63
N ARG A 28 -8.27 6.51 -5.32
CA ARG A 28 -9.43 6.51 -4.41
C ARG A 28 -10.24 5.21 -4.51
N SER A 29 -9.55 4.08 -4.47
CA SER A 29 -10.18 2.76 -4.61
C SER A 29 -11.24 2.53 -3.52
N LEU A 30 -12.34 1.86 -3.89
CA LEU A 30 -13.29 1.33 -2.92
C LEU A 30 -12.56 0.30 -2.06
N LEU A 31 -12.65 0.47 -0.75
CA LEU A 31 -11.93 -0.37 0.19
C LEU A 31 -12.85 -1.49 0.67
N ILE A 32 -12.45 -2.74 0.51
CA ILE A 32 -13.22 -3.89 0.99
C ILE A 32 -12.28 -4.78 1.79
N ARG A 33 -12.49 -4.86 3.10
CA ARG A 33 -11.61 -5.62 3.99
C ARG A 33 -11.88 -7.11 3.86
N ALA A 34 -11.00 -7.86 3.18
CA ALA A 34 -11.21 -9.30 2.96
C ALA A 34 -10.68 -10.16 4.12
N THR A 35 -9.64 -9.68 4.80
CA THR A 35 -9.05 -10.31 5.99
C THR A 35 -8.87 -9.27 7.07
N ARG A 36 -8.65 -9.68 8.32
CA ARG A 36 -8.24 -8.76 9.39
C ARG A 36 -6.78 -8.99 9.74
N ASN A 37 -6.01 -7.90 9.73
CA ASN A 37 -4.65 -7.82 10.24
C ASN A 37 -3.64 -8.63 9.39
N CYS A 38 -2.50 -9.01 9.98
CA CYS A 38 -1.43 -9.71 9.26
C CYS A 38 -1.16 -11.10 9.87
N PRO A 39 -1.14 -12.18 9.05
CA PRO A 39 -0.88 -13.54 9.56
C PRO A 39 0.56 -13.75 10.01
N TRP A 40 1.47 -12.80 9.74
CA TRP A 40 2.86 -12.87 10.16
C TRP A 40 3.19 -12.07 11.39
N ASN A 41 2.70 -10.83 11.46
CA ASN A 41 2.87 -9.81 12.53
C ASN A 41 4.23 -9.68 13.25
N LEU A 42 5.31 -10.30 12.77
CA LEU A 42 6.59 -10.41 13.48
C LEU A 42 7.75 -9.63 12.84
N CYS A 43 7.53 -8.94 11.72
CA CYS A 43 8.55 -8.10 11.09
C CYS A 43 9.08 -7.04 12.07
N LYS A 44 10.39 -6.85 12.21
CA LYS A 44 10.94 -5.90 13.19
C LYS A 44 10.67 -4.42 12.89
N PHE A 45 10.32 -4.07 11.64
CA PHE A 45 10.00 -2.71 11.20
C PHE A 45 8.49 -2.38 11.20
N CYS A 46 7.63 -3.41 11.18
CA CYS A 46 6.17 -3.25 11.08
C CYS A 46 5.43 -3.89 12.28
N TYR A 47 6.04 -4.87 12.95
CA TYR A 47 5.68 -5.56 14.20
C TYR A 47 4.19 -5.63 14.59
N GLY A 48 3.31 -5.74 13.58
CA GLY A 48 1.86 -5.64 13.71
C GLY A 48 1.34 -4.26 14.17
N THR A 49 2.18 -3.23 14.24
CA THR A 49 1.81 -1.90 14.75
C THR A 49 0.66 -1.25 14.02
N PRO A 50 0.52 -1.33 12.68
CA PRO A 50 -0.64 -0.75 12.01
C PRO A 50 -1.97 -1.43 12.36
N TYR A 51 -1.90 -2.64 12.93
CA TYR A 51 -3.05 -3.45 13.32
C TYR A 51 -3.24 -3.50 14.84
N ASN A 52 -2.60 -2.59 15.58
CA ASN A 52 -2.57 -2.63 17.04
C ASN A 52 -2.18 -4.01 17.61
N ARG A 53 -1.34 -4.75 16.88
CA ARG A 53 -0.87 -6.11 17.20
C ARG A 53 -1.99 -7.15 17.34
N GLU A 54 -3.18 -6.84 16.83
CA GLU A 54 -4.29 -7.76 16.85
C GLU A 54 -3.98 -9.03 16.06
N ARG A 55 -4.61 -10.14 16.48
CA ARG A 55 -4.45 -11.42 15.82
C ARG A 55 -5.07 -11.38 14.43
N PHE A 56 -4.45 -12.12 13.52
CA PHE A 56 -4.99 -12.34 12.20
C PHE A 56 -6.34 -13.06 12.26
N GLN A 57 -7.28 -12.65 11.40
CA GLN A 57 -8.57 -13.32 11.25
C GLN A 57 -8.97 -13.42 9.78
N LEU A 58 -9.54 -14.56 9.41
CA LEU A 58 -10.27 -14.72 8.17
C LEU A 58 -11.68 -14.14 8.33
N ARG A 59 -12.19 -13.51 7.29
CA ARG A 59 -13.61 -13.15 7.19
C ARG A 59 -14.30 -14.14 6.26
N SER A 60 -15.55 -14.49 6.56
CA SER A 60 -16.34 -15.33 5.67
C SER A 60 -16.70 -14.56 4.38
N ALA A 61 -16.96 -15.28 3.29
CA ALA A 61 -17.43 -14.65 2.06
C ALA A 61 -18.73 -13.86 2.29
N GLU A 62 -19.63 -14.35 3.14
CA GLU A 62 -20.89 -13.69 3.50
C GLU A 62 -20.69 -12.39 4.26
N GLU A 63 -19.74 -12.34 5.21
CA GLU A 63 -19.37 -11.09 5.89
C GLU A 63 -18.91 -10.04 4.88
N ILE A 64 -18.02 -10.44 3.96
CA ILE A 64 -17.45 -9.52 2.98
C ILE A 64 -18.52 -9.04 1.99
N LYS A 65 -19.45 -9.92 1.57
CA LYS A 65 -20.58 -9.53 0.72
C LYS A 65 -21.52 -8.55 1.39
N ARG A 66 -21.78 -8.67 2.70
CA ARG A 66 -22.57 -7.68 3.45
C ARG A 66 -21.91 -6.30 3.44
N ASP A 67 -20.58 -6.24 3.52
CA ASP A 67 -19.84 -4.97 3.38
C ASP A 67 -19.99 -4.40 1.96
N ILE A 68 -19.94 -5.25 0.93
CA ILE A 68 -20.17 -4.85 -0.47
C ILE A 68 -21.59 -4.29 -0.66
N ASP A 69 -22.60 -4.95 -0.09
CA ASP A 69 -23.99 -4.48 -0.14
C ASP A 69 -24.18 -3.16 0.60
N THR A 70 -23.49 -2.99 1.74
CA THR A 70 -23.49 -1.76 2.51
C THR A 70 -22.84 -0.61 1.73
N ALA A 71 -21.67 -0.86 1.12
CA ALA A 71 -21.02 0.11 0.24
C ALA A 71 -21.93 0.50 -0.95
N LYS A 72 -22.69 -0.47 -1.49
CA LYS A 72 -23.65 -0.23 -2.57
C LYS A 72 -24.79 0.68 -2.10
N ALA A 73 -25.38 0.41 -0.93
CA ALA A 73 -26.43 1.24 -0.35
C ALA A 73 -25.94 2.69 -0.10
N ILE A 74 -24.75 2.85 0.48
CA ILE A 74 -24.10 4.16 0.66
C ILE A 74 -23.94 4.85 -0.71
N SER A 75 -23.48 4.13 -1.74
CA SER A 75 -23.26 4.70 -3.07
C SER A 75 -24.56 5.20 -3.73
N GLU A 76 -25.67 4.49 -3.53
CA GLU A 76 -26.98 4.85 -4.07
C GLU A 76 -27.55 6.08 -3.34
N LEU A 77 -27.42 6.13 -2.01
CA LEU A 77 -27.83 7.29 -1.21
C LEU A 77 -27.01 8.55 -1.57
N ILE A 78 -25.70 8.44 -1.73
CA ILE A 78 -24.84 9.56 -2.14
C ILE A 78 -25.31 10.11 -3.50
N LYS A 79 -25.63 9.25 -4.47
CA LYS A 79 -26.14 9.69 -5.78
C LYS A 79 -27.47 10.43 -5.68
N VAL A 80 -28.39 9.97 -4.81
CA VAL A 80 -29.65 10.66 -4.56
C VAL A 80 -29.42 12.03 -3.90
N ILE A 81 -28.56 12.10 -2.88
CA ILE A 81 -28.21 13.35 -2.20
C ILE A 81 -27.55 14.32 -3.18
N ALA A 82 -26.59 13.87 -3.97
CA ALA A 82 -25.93 14.67 -5.00
C ALA A 82 -26.94 15.26 -5.99
N LYS A 83 -27.90 14.46 -6.47
CA LYS A 83 -28.98 14.96 -7.35
C LYS A 83 -29.82 16.07 -6.68
N LYS A 84 -30.12 15.95 -5.39
CA LYS A 84 -30.89 16.96 -4.64
C LYS A 84 -30.08 18.22 -4.34
N LEU A 85 -28.77 18.09 -4.17
CA LEU A 85 -27.86 19.21 -3.88
C LEU A 85 -27.34 19.91 -5.14
N GLY A 86 -27.61 19.38 -6.33
CA GLY A 86 -27.21 19.99 -7.61
C GLY A 86 -25.92 19.43 -8.22
N GLY A 87 -25.41 18.31 -7.71
CA GLY A 87 -24.25 17.60 -8.28
C GLY A 87 -23.35 16.95 -7.23
N MET A 88 -22.34 16.22 -7.69
CA MET A 88 -21.34 15.59 -6.82
C MET A 88 -20.48 16.62 -6.08
N ASP A 89 -20.17 17.76 -6.71
CA ASP A 89 -19.40 18.84 -6.10
C ASP A 89 -20.11 19.40 -4.86
N TRP A 90 -21.43 19.57 -4.92
CA TRP A 90 -22.23 20.00 -3.76
C TRP A 90 -22.37 18.90 -2.71
N ALA A 91 -22.35 17.63 -3.12
CA ALA A 91 -22.32 16.49 -2.20
C ALA A 91 -20.97 16.31 -1.49
N ALA A 92 -19.91 17.04 -1.86
CA ALA A 92 -18.64 17.05 -1.11
C ALA A 92 -18.81 17.52 0.34
N ARG A 93 -19.93 18.15 0.68
CA ARG A 93 -20.28 18.42 2.09
C ARG A 93 -20.43 17.15 2.92
N LEU A 94 -20.70 15.98 2.33
CA LEU A 94 -20.80 14.70 3.05
C LEU A 94 -19.47 14.24 3.68
N ILE A 95 -18.34 14.79 3.23
CA ILE A 95 -17.03 14.50 3.82
C ILE A 95 -16.61 15.53 4.87
N ASP A 96 -17.54 16.41 5.26
CA ASP A 96 -17.44 17.25 6.46
C ASP A 96 -18.24 16.59 7.59
N PRO A 97 -17.60 16.20 8.72
CA PRO A 97 -18.30 15.55 9.82
C PRO A 97 -19.35 16.47 10.46
N HIS A 98 -19.18 17.79 10.40
CA HIS A 98 -20.18 18.72 10.91
C HIS A 98 -21.45 18.65 10.06
N PHE A 99 -21.32 18.56 8.74
CA PHE A 99 -22.47 18.40 7.86
C PHE A 99 -23.12 17.01 7.96
N LEU A 100 -22.31 15.94 8.03
CA LEU A 100 -22.83 14.58 8.10
C LEU A 100 -23.45 14.26 9.47
N CYS A 101 -22.75 14.58 10.56
CA CYS A 101 -23.05 14.11 11.91
C CYS A 101 -23.47 15.23 12.89
N ASN A 102 -23.37 16.51 12.49
CA ASN A 102 -23.57 17.66 13.39
C ASN A 102 -22.61 17.64 14.60
N LYS A 103 -21.37 17.23 14.35
CA LYS A 103 -20.29 17.07 15.33
C LYS A 103 -18.94 17.37 14.68
N ASP A 104 -17.98 17.83 15.46
CA ASP A 104 -16.60 17.91 15.01
C ASP A 104 -15.97 16.51 14.95
N PHE A 105 -14.91 16.34 14.15
CA PHE A 105 -14.24 15.04 13.97
C PHE A 105 -13.81 14.39 15.30
N MET A 106 -13.34 15.21 16.24
CA MET A 106 -12.86 14.77 17.56
C MET A 106 -13.99 14.36 18.52
N GLU A 107 -15.25 14.66 18.18
CA GLU A 107 -16.43 14.38 19.01
C GLU A 107 -17.19 13.13 18.54
N LEU A 108 -16.78 12.54 17.41
CA LEU A 108 -17.43 11.35 16.87
C LEU A 108 -17.17 10.14 17.79
N ASP A 109 -18.24 9.42 18.11
CA ASP A 109 -18.10 8.12 18.75
C ASP A 109 -17.58 7.05 17.75
N GLU A 110 -17.33 5.83 18.24
CA GLU A 110 -16.78 4.76 17.40
C GLU A 110 -17.70 4.40 16.21
N LYS A 111 -19.02 4.39 16.41
CA LYS A 111 -19.99 4.04 15.36
C LYS A 111 -20.06 5.16 14.32
N GLU A 112 -20.12 6.41 14.78
CA GLU A 112 -20.15 7.59 13.92
C GLU A 112 -18.84 7.72 13.12
N SER A 113 -17.70 7.44 13.74
CA SER A 113 -16.40 7.44 13.06
C SER A 113 -16.33 6.38 11.95
N LYS A 114 -16.82 5.16 12.21
CA LYS A 114 -16.90 4.09 11.19
C LYS A 114 -17.84 4.44 10.04
N ASN A 115 -19.00 5.03 10.36
CA ASN A 115 -19.93 5.54 9.35
C ASN A 115 -19.28 6.62 8.50
N PHE A 116 -18.70 7.64 9.13
CA PHE A 116 -18.03 8.74 8.45
C PHE A 116 -16.91 8.25 7.52
N GLN A 117 -16.06 7.33 7.99
CA GLN A 117 -15.02 6.71 7.15
C GLN A 117 -15.59 5.94 5.94
N SER A 118 -16.69 5.20 6.14
CA SER A 118 -17.39 4.47 5.07
C SER A 118 -17.93 5.44 4.01
N VAL A 119 -18.61 6.51 4.45
CA VAL A 119 -19.16 7.55 3.58
C VAL A 119 -18.05 8.28 2.82
N VAL A 120 -16.97 8.68 3.52
CA VAL A 120 -15.80 9.34 2.92
C VAL A 120 -15.16 8.45 1.87
N ASN A 121 -15.00 7.14 2.13
CA ASN A 121 -14.41 6.24 1.15
C ASN A 121 -15.29 6.12 -0.11
N VAL A 122 -16.59 5.84 0.05
CA VAL A 122 -17.50 5.65 -1.08
C VAL A 122 -17.72 6.96 -1.86
N PHE A 123 -17.85 8.10 -1.18
CA PHE A 123 -17.97 9.40 -1.84
C PHE A 123 -16.76 9.69 -2.72
N ASN A 124 -15.56 9.55 -2.14
CA ASN A 124 -14.31 9.83 -2.84
C ASN A 124 -14.08 8.90 -4.03
N TRP A 125 -14.47 7.63 -3.90
CA TRP A 125 -14.43 6.64 -4.97
C TRP A 125 -15.43 6.95 -6.09
N LEU A 126 -16.67 7.33 -5.76
CA LEU A 126 -17.67 7.76 -6.74
C LEU A 126 -17.20 9.01 -7.49
N HIS A 127 -16.69 10.00 -6.76
CA HIS A 127 -16.19 11.26 -7.30
C HIS A 127 -14.99 11.05 -8.23
N SER A 128 -14.18 10.00 -8.03
CA SER A 128 -13.05 9.65 -8.91
C SER A 128 -13.43 8.73 -10.09
N GLY A 129 -14.72 8.45 -10.29
CA GLY A 129 -15.22 7.66 -11.43
C GLY A 129 -15.50 6.19 -11.13
N ALA A 130 -15.35 5.74 -9.88
CA ALA A 130 -15.77 4.42 -9.42
C ALA A 130 -15.15 3.21 -10.16
N LYS A 131 -13.88 3.31 -10.54
CA LYS A 131 -13.21 2.34 -11.43
C LYS A 131 -12.35 1.29 -10.74
N SER A 132 -11.95 1.51 -9.49
CA SER A 132 -11.04 0.61 -8.78
C SER A 132 -11.53 0.20 -7.41
N ALA A 133 -11.18 -1.02 -7.00
CA ALA A 133 -11.39 -1.51 -5.65
C ALA A 133 -10.12 -2.20 -5.12
N PHE A 134 -9.92 -2.13 -3.82
CA PHE A 134 -8.78 -2.72 -3.13
C PHE A 134 -9.27 -3.66 -2.03
N LEU A 135 -8.91 -4.94 -2.13
CA LEU A 135 -9.12 -5.92 -1.09
C LEU A 135 -8.08 -5.68 0.01
N GLN A 136 -8.57 -5.11 1.11
CA GLN A 136 -7.76 -4.58 2.19
C GLN A 136 -7.21 -5.66 3.12
N ASP A 137 -6.25 -5.18 3.92
CA ASP A 137 -5.39 -5.88 4.86
C ASP A 137 -4.32 -6.76 4.22
N ALA A 138 -3.49 -7.38 5.06
CA ALA A 138 -2.12 -7.73 4.68
C ALA A 138 -2.00 -8.84 3.64
N ASN A 139 -2.98 -9.74 3.53
CA ASN A 139 -2.79 -10.96 2.75
C ASN A 139 -4.11 -11.67 2.39
N SER A 140 -4.94 -11.10 1.53
CA SER A 140 -6.22 -11.73 1.17
C SER A 140 -6.07 -13.11 0.51
N LEU A 141 -4.92 -13.39 -0.13
CA LEU A 141 -4.64 -14.67 -0.81
C LEU A 141 -4.49 -15.87 0.14
N VAL A 142 -4.49 -15.64 1.46
CA VAL A 142 -4.53 -16.72 2.45
C VAL A 142 -5.93 -17.34 2.58
N MET A 143 -6.98 -16.66 2.09
CA MET A 143 -8.32 -17.23 1.98
C MET A 143 -8.35 -18.43 1.03
N ARG A 144 -9.37 -19.29 1.16
CA ARG A 144 -9.62 -20.33 0.16
C ARG A 144 -9.96 -19.68 -1.18
N THR A 145 -9.39 -20.22 -2.25
CA THR A 145 -9.46 -19.61 -3.59
C THR A 145 -10.91 -19.45 -4.06
N ASN A 146 -11.74 -20.47 -3.86
CA ASN A 146 -13.15 -20.45 -4.25
C ASN A 146 -13.94 -19.34 -3.54
N GLU A 147 -13.72 -19.13 -2.24
CA GLU A 147 -14.36 -18.06 -1.46
C GLU A 147 -13.92 -16.68 -1.94
N LEU A 148 -12.62 -16.50 -2.19
CA LEU A 148 -12.10 -15.22 -2.69
C LEU A 148 -12.59 -14.93 -4.12
N VAL A 149 -12.64 -15.94 -4.99
CA VAL A 149 -13.24 -15.84 -6.34
C VAL A 149 -14.70 -15.41 -6.26
N GLU A 150 -15.47 -15.99 -5.34
CA GLU A 150 -16.87 -15.63 -5.11
C GLU A 150 -17.03 -14.17 -4.67
N VAL A 151 -16.21 -13.70 -3.74
CA VAL A 151 -16.17 -12.29 -3.29
C VAL A 151 -15.83 -11.36 -4.45
N ILE A 152 -14.79 -11.65 -5.24
CA ILE A 152 -14.37 -10.82 -6.38
C ILE A 152 -15.50 -10.71 -7.41
N ARG A 153 -16.15 -11.83 -7.74
CA ARG A 153 -17.28 -11.83 -8.70
C ARG A 153 -18.47 -11.04 -8.17
N TYR A 154 -18.80 -11.20 -6.89
CA TYR A 154 -19.88 -10.44 -6.26
C TYR A 154 -19.60 -8.94 -6.27
N LEU A 155 -18.36 -8.53 -5.97
CA LEU A 155 -17.93 -7.14 -6.02
C LEU A 155 -18.09 -6.54 -7.43
N LYS A 156 -17.70 -7.27 -8.48
CA LYS A 156 -17.89 -6.82 -9.87
C LYS A 156 -19.37 -6.77 -10.28
N GLN A 157 -20.19 -7.68 -9.77
CA GLN A 157 -21.63 -7.66 -10.03
C GLN A 157 -22.30 -6.46 -9.35
N ALA A 158 -21.91 -6.16 -8.11
CA ALA A 158 -22.40 -5.00 -7.38
C ALA A 158 -21.99 -3.68 -8.04
N PHE A 159 -20.77 -3.63 -8.61
CA PHE A 159 -20.21 -2.45 -9.25
C PHE A 159 -19.61 -2.78 -10.64
N PRO A 160 -20.44 -2.81 -11.69
CA PRO A 160 -19.99 -3.11 -13.05
C PRO A 160 -18.98 -2.12 -13.64
N SER A 161 -18.83 -0.93 -13.05
CA SER A 161 -17.84 0.09 -13.45
C SER A 161 -16.40 -0.27 -13.06
N LEU A 162 -16.20 -1.30 -12.23
CA LEU A 162 -14.88 -1.71 -11.77
C LEU A 162 -14.05 -2.28 -12.93
N GLU A 163 -12.97 -1.56 -13.25
CA GLU A 163 -11.96 -1.95 -14.23
C GLU A 163 -10.79 -2.70 -13.54
N ARG A 164 -10.48 -2.36 -12.28
CA ARG A 164 -9.33 -2.87 -11.53
C ARG A 164 -9.70 -3.30 -10.11
N ILE A 165 -9.35 -4.53 -9.73
CA ILE A 165 -9.41 -5.02 -8.35
C ILE A 165 -8.00 -5.44 -7.94
N THR A 166 -7.50 -4.93 -6.81
CA THR A 166 -6.13 -5.18 -6.35
C THR A 166 -6.13 -5.68 -4.91
N SER A 167 -5.03 -6.28 -4.46
CA SER A 167 -4.89 -6.82 -3.09
C SER A 167 -3.44 -6.75 -2.63
N TYR A 168 -3.20 -6.65 -1.32
CA TYR A 168 -1.91 -7.07 -0.78
C TYR A 168 -1.80 -8.61 -0.83
N ALA A 169 -0.56 -9.09 -0.94
CA ALA A 169 -0.22 -10.49 -0.77
C ALA A 169 1.14 -10.63 -0.07
N ARG A 170 1.30 -11.70 0.71
CA ARG A 170 2.62 -12.12 1.19
C ARG A 170 3.26 -13.06 0.17
N ALA A 171 4.53 -12.82 -0.14
CA ALA A 171 5.35 -13.73 -0.94
C ALA A 171 5.31 -15.17 -0.39
N LYS A 172 5.40 -15.34 0.94
CA LYS A 172 5.28 -16.66 1.58
C LYS A 172 4.01 -17.42 1.19
N THR A 173 2.87 -16.74 1.07
CA THR A 173 1.59 -17.37 0.68
C THR A 173 1.57 -17.73 -0.80
N LEU A 174 2.14 -16.88 -1.66
CA LEU A 174 2.26 -17.16 -3.10
C LEU A 174 3.22 -18.33 -3.39
N ALA A 175 4.31 -18.41 -2.62
CA ALA A 175 5.34 -19.44 -2.75
C ALA A 175 4.91 -20.81 -2.21
N GLN A 176 3.85 -20.88 -1.40
CA GLN A 176 3.35 -22.15 -0.87
C GLN A 176 2.95 -23.11 -2.00
N LYS A 177 3.25 -24.40 -1.79
CA LYS A 177 2.83 -25.49 -2.68
C LYS A 177 1.31 -25.62 -2.76
N THR A 178 0.62 -25.33 -1.65
CA THR A 178 -0.85 -25.42 -1.54
C THR A 178 -1.57 -24.32 -2.32
N LYS A 179 -0.93 -23.18 -2.58
CA LYS A 179 -1.49 -22.11 -3.41
C LYS A 179 -1.05 -22.34 -4.84
N THR A 180 -1.78 -23.05 -5.69
CA THR A 180 -1.25 -23.47 -7.01
C THR A 180 -1.24 -22.33 -8.03
N LEU A 181 -0.54 -22.51 -9.16
CA LEU A 181 -0.57 -21.55 -10.26
C LEU A 181 -1.98 -21.47 -10.87
N GLU A 182 -2.69 -22.59 -10.94
CA GLU A 182 -4.06 -22.68 -11.45
C GLU A 182 -5.02 -21.87 -10.58
N GLU A 183 -4.93 -21.99 -9.25
CA GLU A 183 -5.73 -21.17 -8.32
C GLU A 183 -5.47 -19.67 -8.50
N LEU A 184 -4.21 -19.29 -8.75
CA LEU A 184 -3.84 -17.91 -9.03
C LEU A 184 -4.42 -17.43 -10.38
N LYS A 185 -4.40 -18.27 -11.41
CA LYS A 185 -5.05 -17.99 -12.71
C LYS A 185 -6.57 -17.86 -12.55
N GLU A 186 -7.20 -18.64 -11.66
CA GLU A 186 -8.62 -18.52 -11.35
C GLU A 186 -8.97 -17.16 -10.71
N LEU A 187 -8.16 -16.71 -9.73
CA LEU A 187 -8.31 -15.38 -9.14
C LEU A 187 -8.15 -14.27 -10.18
N ARG A 188 -7.14 -14.40 -11.06
CA ARG A 188 -6.90 -13.46 -12.15
C ARG A 188 -8.08 -13.38 -13.10
N LYS A 189 -8.65 -14.54 -13.47
CA LYS A 189 -9.84 -14.66 -14.32
C LYS A 189 -11.10 -14.11 -13.65
N ALA A 190 -11.24 -14.26 -12.34
CA ALA A 190 -12.37 -13.70 -11.58
C ALA A 190 -12.36 -12.17 -11.59
N GLY A 191 -11.18 -11.55 -11.67
CA GLY A 191 -11.04 -10.10 -11.83
C GLY A 191 -9.98 -9.47 -10.93
N LEU A 192 -9.27 -10.24 -10.09
CA LEU A 192 -8.14 -9.72 -9.33
C LEU A 192 -7.00 -9.43 -10.30
N SER A 193 -6.69 -8.15 -10.48
CA SER A 193 -5.81 -7.67 -11.56
C SER A 193 -4.37 -7.44 -11.12
N ARG A 194 -4.15 -7.00 -9.87
CA ARG A 194 -2.84 -6.62 -9.36
C ARG A 194 -2.60 -7.12 -7.95
N LEU A 195 -1.37 -7.56 -7.69
CA LEU A 195 -0.87 -7.89 -6.36
C LEU A 195 0.19 -6.88 -5.91
N HIS A 196 0.04 -6.40 -4.68
CA HIS A 196 1.01 -5.58 -3.98
C HIS A 196 1.76 -6.47 -2.97
N VAL A 197 3.06 -6.68 -3.18
CA VAL A 197 3.87 -7.62 -2.40
C VAL A 197 5.03 -6.88 -1.71
N GLY A 198 5.13 -7.02 -0.39
CA GLY A 198 6.26 -6.48 0.36
C GLY A 198 7.49 -7.38 0.23
N LEU A 199 8.43 -7.01 -0.65
CA LEU A 199 9.77 -7.60 -0.76
C LEU A 199 10.64 -7.12 0.40
N GLU A 200 10.67 -5.81 0.60
CA GLU A 200 11.50 -5.03 1.53
C GLU A 200 13.00 -5.14 1.24
N THR A 201 13.51 -6.37 1.11
CA THR A 201 14.89 -6.69 0.75
C THR A 201 14.97 -8.04 0.03
N GLY A 202 15.91 -8.18 -0.91
CA GLY A 202 16.29 -9.47 -1.51
C GLY A 202 17.47 -10.17 -0.83
N ASP A 203 17.98 -9.60 0.27
CA ASP A 203 19.11 -10.12 1.04
C ASP A 203 18.65 -11.06 2.16
N ASP A 204 19.08 -12.33 2.14
CA ASP A 204 18.61 -13.35 3.09
C ASP A 204 19.08 -13.11 4.53
N GLU A 205 20.26 -12.53 4.72
CA GLU A 205 20.75 -12.13 6.06
C GLU A 205 19.84 -11.04 6.63
N LEU A 206 19.55 -10.01 5.84
CA LEU A 206 18.66 -8.94 6.24
C LEU A 206 17.21 -9.42 6.43
N LEU A 207 16.68 -10.29 5.55
CA LEU A 207 15.35 -10.89 5.70
C LEU A 207 15.21 -11.65 7.03
N LYS A 208 16.25 -12.39 7.42
CA LYS A 208 16.33 -13.08 8.72
C LYS A 208 16.42 -12.07 9.86
N TYR A 209 17.30 -11.08 9.75
CA TYR A 209 17.49 -10.04 10.77
C TYR A 209 16.19 -9.30 11.05
N VAL A 210 15.46 -8.85 10.03
CA VAL A 210 14.17 -8.13 10.19
C VAL A 210 12.98 -9.06 10.42
N ASN A 211 13.22 -10.37 10.51
CA ASN A 211 12.22 -11.40 10.73
C ASN A 211 11.05 -11.30 9.73
N LYS A 212 11.33 -11.27 8.42
CA LYS A 212 10.31 -11.16 7.36
C LYS A 212 9.53 -12.46 7.13
N GLY A 213 10.10 -13.60 7.54
CA GLY A 213 9.48 -14.93 7.46
C GLY A 213 9.40 -15.49 6.05
N VAL A 214 10.38 -15.18 5.20
CA VAL A 214 10.48 -15.57 3.79
C VAL A 214 11.95 -15.47 3.36
N THR A 215 12.36 -16.24 2.36
CA THR A 215 13.70 -16.17 1.74
C THR A 215 13.67 -15.45 0.39
N SER A 216 14.84 -15.07 -0.12
CA SER A 216 15.00 -14.50 -1.46
C SER A 216 14.50 -15.45 -2.56
N GLU A 217 14.76 -16.75 -2.43
CA GLU A 217 14.24 -17.78 -3.34
C GLU A 217 12.71 -17.86 -3.31
N GLU A 218 12.10 -17.78 -2.13
CA GLU A 218 10.64 -17.76 -2.00
C GLU A 218 10.03 -16.49 -2.61
N HIS A 219 10.72 -15.34 -2.51
CA HIS A 219 10.34 -14.13 -3.22
C HIS A 219 10.37 -14.32 -4.75
N VAL A 220 11.45 -14.89 -5.29
CA VAL A 220 11.56 -15.17 -6.73
C VAL A 220 10.44 -16.11 -7.19
N LEU A 221 10.22 -17.21 -6.46
CA LEU A 221 9.15 -18.16 -6.76
C LEU A 221 7.76 -17.49 -6.74
N ALA A 222 7.47 -16.73 -5.67
CA ALA A 222 6.21 -16.01 -5.53
C ALA A 222 5.97 -15.02 -6.67
N GLY A 223 6.97 -14.20 -6.99
CA GLY A 223 6.90 -13.18 -8.02
C GLY A 223 6.71 -13.78 -9.41
N ARG A 224 7.51 -14.78 -9.78
CA ARG A 224 7.38 -15.49 -11.07
C ARG A 224 6.00 -16.12 -11.23
N LYS A 225 5.50 -16.77 -10.18
CA LYS A 225 4.18 -17.41 -10.19
C LYS A 225 3.05 -16.39 -10.33
N ALA A 226 3.15 -15.23 -9.68
CA ALA A 226 2.19 -14.14 -9.84
C ALA A 226 2.19 -13.58 -11.27
N LYS A 227 3.39 -13.37 -11.86
CA LYS A 227 3.54 -12.93 -13.25
C LYS A 227 2.98 -13.95 -14.24
N GLU A 228 3.30 -15.24 -14.06
CA GLU A 228 2.81 -16.33 -14.90
C GLU A 228 1.28 -16.52 -14.80
N ALA A 229 0.69 -16.24 -13.64
CA ALA A 229 -0.76 -16.20 -13.48
C ALA A 229 -1.43 -15.02 -14.21
N GLY A 230 -0.64 -14.03 -14.66
CA GLY A 230 -1.10 -12.87 -15.43
C GLY A 230 -1.47 -11.65 -14.58
N PHE A 231 -1.06 -11.59 -13.31
CA PHE A 231 -1.23 -10.38 -12.50
C PHE A 231 -0.26 -9.28 -12.91
N GLU A 232 -0.69 -8.03 -12.79
CA GLU A 232 0.27 -6.95 -12.55
C GLU A 232 0.89 -7.15 -11.16
N LEU A 233 2.22 -7.10 -11.07
CA LEU A 233 2.94 -7.29 -9.83
C LEU A 233 3.64 -5.99 -9.42
N SER A 234 3.34 -5.53 -8.21
CA SER A 234 4.01 -4.40 -7.57
C SER A 234 4.81 -4.90 -6.36
N GLU A 235 6.13 -4.92 -6.48
CA GLU A 235 7.05 -5.26 -5.39
C GLU A 235 7.47 -3.97 -4.66
N TYR A 236 7.44 -4.00 -3.33
CA TYR A 236 7.86 -2.89 -2.48
C TYR A 236 9.22 -3.22 -1.90
N TRP A 237 10.21 -2.36 -2.09
CA TRP A 237 11.52 -2.48 -1.46
C TRP A 237 11.77 -1.30 -0.52
N MET A 238 12.64 -1.51 0.47
CA MET A 238 12.80 -0.59 1.59
C MET A 238 14.25 -0.15 1.73
N PRO A 239 14.68 0.90 1.00
CA PRO A 239 16.00 1.49 1.20
C PRO A 239 16.24 1.85 2.66
N SER A 240 17.50 1.81 3.08
CA SER A 240 18.01 2.05 4.44
C SER A 240 17.63 0.98 5.48
N LEU A 241 16.89 -0.07 5.12
CA LEU A 241 16.48 -1.12 6.06
C LEU A 241 17.65 -1.90 6.65
N GLY A 242 18.74 -2.05 5.89
CA GLY A 242 19.97 -2.72 6.34
C GLY A 242 20.84 -1.88 7.26
N GLY A 243 20.52 -0.60 7.45
CA GLY A 243 21.39 0.37 8.12
C GLY A 243 22.78 0.44 7.45
N LYS A 244 23.74 1.06 8.15
CA LYS A 244 25.11 1.20 7.63
C LYS A 244 25.82 -0.12 7.35
N THR A 245 25.48 -1.20 8.07
CA THR A 245 26.24 -2.46 8.04
C THR A 245 25.90 -3.34 6.85
N MET A 246 24.64 -3.33 6.38
CA MET A 246 24.17 -4.22 5.30
C MET A 246 23.75 -3.47 4.03
N SER A 247 24.01 -2.17 3.94
CA SER A 247 23.49 -1.32 2.85
C SER A 247 23.86 -1.81 1.44
N GLU A 248 25.14 -2.07 1.20
CA GLU A 248 25.64 -2.47 -0.12
C GLU A 248 25.10 -3.84 -0.54
N GLN A 249 25.15 -4.84 0.35
CA GLN A 249 24.62 -6.18 0.05
C GLN A 249 23.10 -6.17 -0.11
N HIS A 250 22.39 -5.37 0.70
CA HIS A 250 20.94 -5.16 0.57
C HIS A 250 20.59 -4.66 -0.84
N ALA A 251 21.25 -3.62 -1.33
CA ALA A 251 20.99 -3.06 -2.64
C ALA A 251 21.23 -4.07 -3.78
N ARG A 252 22.39 -4.76 -3.78
CA ARG A 252 22.77 -5.73 -4.82
C ARG A 252 21.85 -6.95 -4.83
N ASN A 253 21.59 -7.54 -3.66
CA ASN A 253 20.76 -8.74 -3.56
C ASN A 253 19.29 -8.44 -3.85
N THR A 254 18.80 -7.24 -3.50
CA THR A 254 17.47 -6.78 -3.90
C THR A 254 17.37 -6.63 -5.42
N ALA A 255 18.34 -6.00 -6.08
CA ALA A 255 18.36 -5.88 -7.53
C ALA A 255 18.37 -7.27 -8.22
N ARG A 256 19.18 -8.22 -7.74
CA ARG A 256 19.20 -9.61 -8.23
C ARG A 256 17.80 -10.24 -8.19
N VAL A 257 17.16 -10.22 -7.02
CA VAL A 257 15.82 -10.80 -6.84
C VAL A 257 14.79 -10.14 -7.76
N LEU A 258 14.83 -8.81 -7.89
CA LEU A 258 13.93 -8.07 -8.76
C LEU A 258 14.14 -8.39 -10.25
N ASN A 259 15.39 -8.56 -10.70
CA ASN A 259 15.70 -8.97 -12.07
C ASN A 259 15.15 -10.38 -12.36
N GLU A 260 15.24 -11.28 -11.39
CA GLU A 260 14.71 -12.64 -11.51
C GLU A 260 13.18 -12.71 -11.55
N ILE A 261 12.49 -11.73 -10.95
CA ILE A 261 11.02 -11.61 -10.94
C ILE A 261 10.51 -10.82 -12.16
N ASN A 262 11.19 -9.73 -12.53
CA ASN A 262 10.78 -8.73 -13.51
C ASN A 262 9.35 -8.19 -13.26
N PRO A 263 9.10 -7.51 -12.10
CA PRO A 263 7.78 -7.00 -11.74
C PRO A 263 7.37 -5.81 -12.60
N ASP A 264 6.06 -5.51 -12.65
CA ASP A 264 5.54 -4.35 -13.37
C ASP A 264 5.88 -3.04 -12.66
N PHE A 265 5.94 -3.07 -11.32
CA PHE A 265 6.32 -1.94 -10.49
C PHE A 265 7.30 -2.35 -9.39
N VAL A 266 8.36 -1.55 -9.20
CA VAL A 266 9.25 -1.58 -8.04
C VAL A 266 9.04 -0.27 -7.29
N ARG A 267 8.44 -0.35 -6.09
CA ARG A 267 8.07 0.83 -5.30
C ARG A 267 9.03 1.01 -4.14
N SER A 268 9.72 2.14 -4.12
CA SER A 268 10.64 2.52 -3.05
C SER A 268 9.88 3.08 -1.85
N ARG A 269 10.15 2.53 -0.68
CA ARG A 269 9.64 3.02 0.62
C ARG A 269 10.81 3.12 1.58
N ARG A 270 11.46 4.29 1.68
CA ARG A 270 12.53 4.53 2.66
C ARG A 270 12.16 4.00 4.05
N PHE A 271 13.06 3.28 4.69
CA PHE A 271 12.91 2.88 6.08
C PHE A 271 12.94 4.11 6.99
N VAL A 272 11.92 4.22 7.85
CA VAL A 272 11.88 5.19 8.94
C VAL A 272 11.57 4.40 10.22
N PRO A 273 12.38 4.53 11.28
CA PRO A 273 12.09 3.89 12.57
C PRO A 273 10.69 4.25 13.06
N ARG A 274 9.88 3.24 13.40
CA ARG A 274 8.52 3.45 13.91
C ARG A 274 8.43 3.09 15.37
N LYS A 275 7.88 3.99 16.19
CA LYS A 275 7.64 3.75 17.62
C LYS A 275 6.93 2.41 17.84
N ALA A 276 7.27 1.75 18.94
CA ALA A 276 6.78 0.42 19.28
C ALA A 276 7.18 -0.69 18.29
N THR A 277 8.28 -0.56 17.57
CA THR A 277 8.86 -1.65 16.75
C THR A 277 10.23 -2.05 17.28
N SER A 278 10.66 -3.30 17.04
CA SER A 278 11.98 -3.77 17.52
C SER A 278 13.13 -2.95 16.93
N LEU A 279 13.06 -2.63 15.63
CA LEU A 279 14.11 -1.83 14.98
C LEU A 279 14.18 -0.40 15.52
N PHE A 280 13.05 0.18 15.93
CA PHE A 280 13.07 1.48 16.59
C PHE A 280 13.80 1.43 17.95
N GLU A 281 13.61 0.36 18.71
CA GLU A 281 14.32 0.18 19.98
C GLU A 281 15.83 -0.03 19.80
N GLU A 282 16.23 -0.80 18.79
CA GLU A 282 17.64 -0.99 18.42
C GLU A 282 18.29 0.32 17.95
N TRP A 283 17.58 1.09 17.12
CA TRP A 283 18.03 2.42 16.70
C TRP A 283 18.22 3.36 17.89
N ARG A 284 17.23 3.41 18.80
CA ARG A 284 17.29 4.25 20.01
C ARG A 284 18.47 3.89 20.93
N LYS A 285 18.87 2.62 20.96
CA LYS A 285 20.04 2.14 21.73
C LYS A 285 21.38 2.29 21.00
N GLY A 286 21.37 2.71 19.73
CA GLY A 286 22.56 2.79 18.88
C GLY A 286 23.03 1.45 18.32
N GLU A 287 22.24 0.38 18.49
CA GLU A 287 22.50 -0.97 17.95
C GLU A 287 22.20 -1.03 16.44
N PHE A 288 21.31 -0.17 15.95
CA PHE A 288 21.01 0.02 14.52
C PHE A 288 21.35 1.45 14.10
N GLN A 289 22.18 1.60 13.06
CA GLN A 289 22.61 2.91 12.56
C GLN A 289 21.96 3.21 11.21
N LEU A 290 21.22 4.31 11.16
CA LEU A 290 20.63 4.83 9.92
C LEU A 290 21.71 5.33 8.97
N LEU A 291 21.39 5.27 7.68
CA LEU A 291 22.18 5.92 6.63
C LEU A 291 22.00 7.45 6.71
N SER A 292 23.06 8.19 6.40
CA SER A 292 22.95 9.59 6.03
C SER A 292 22.23 9.73 4.68
N PRO A 293 21.69 10.92 4.34
CA PRO A 293 21.03 11.12 3.05
C PRO A 293 21.90 10.74 1.84
N HIS A 294 23.20 11.08 1.82
CA HIS A 294 24.09 10.68 0.73
C HIS A 294 24.42 9.18 0.75
N GLU A 295 24.50 8.55 1.93
CA GLU A 295 24.66 7.10 2.04
C GLU A 295 23.43 6.36 1.47
N GLU A 296 22.22 6.82 1.76
CA GLU A 296 21.00 6.27 1.16
C GLU A 296 20.96 6.49 -0.36
N LEU A 297 21.33 7.69 -0.85
CA LEU A 297 21.39 7.93 -2.29
C LEU A 297 22.38 6.99 -2.99
N ARG A 298 23.51 6.67 -2.34
CA ARG A 298 24.46 5.65 -2.84
C ARG A 298 23.88 4.24 -2.82
N GLU A 299 23.11 3.87 -1.80
CA GLU A 299 22.41 2.58 -1.77
C GLU A 299 21.38 2.45 -2.90
N ILE A 300 20.57 3.51 -3.11
CA ILE A 300 19.63 3.59 -4.22
C ILE A 300 20.40 3.52 -5.55
N GLN A 301 21.55 4.20 -5.66
CA GLN A 301 22.40 4.14 -6.84
C GLN A 301 22.84 2.69 -7.12
N THR A 302 23.40 1.99 -6.14
CA THR A 302 23.82 0.58 -6.27
C THR A 302 22.64 -0.29 -6.72
N MET A 303 21.45 -0.11 -6.13
CA MET A 303 20.27 -0.89 -6.53
C MET A 303 19.91 -0.61 -8.00
N ILE A 304 19.78 0.66 -8.38
CA ILE A 304 19.35 1.07 -9.73
C ILE A 304 20.37 0.67 -10.79
N GLU A 305 21.67 0.83 -10.53
CA GLU A 305 22.75 0.41 -11.45
C GLU A 305 22.67 -1.09 -11.78
N ASN A 306 22.36 -1.93 -10.80
CA ASN A 306 22.23 -3.38 -10.96
C ASN A 306 20.83 -3.85 -11.38
N LEU A 307 19.84 -2.93 -11.48
CA LEU A 307 18.47 -3.27 -11.84
C LEU A 307 18.27 -3.32 -13.36
N GLU A 308 17.77 -4.45 -13.85
CA GLU A 308 17.59 -4.81 -15.25
C GLU A 308 16.17 -5.36 -15.49
N ILE A 309 15.17 -4.54 -15.15
CA ILE A 309 13.76 -4.86 -15.35
C ILE A 309 13.16 -4.09 -16.53
N THR A 310 11.98 -4.55 -16.95
CA THR A 310 11.14 -3.87 -17.95
C THR A 310 9.98 -3.10 -17.32
N GLY A 311 9.87 -3.10 -15.99
CA GLY A 311 8.79 -2.45 -15.24
C GLY A 311 8.98 -0.95 -15.06
N LYS A 312 8.34 -0.41 -14.02
CA LYS A 312 8.51 0.98 -13.60
C LYS A 312 9.06 1.07 -12.18
N VAL A 313 9.99 1.99 -11.93
CA VAL A 313 10.53 2.28 -10.59
C VAL A 313 9.86 3.52 -10.01
N CYS A 314 9.15 3.38 -8.89
CA CYS A 314 8.33 4.44 -8.29
C CYS A 314 8.91 4.92 -6.96
N PHE A 315 8.91 6.24 -6.76
CA PHE A 315 9.24 6.89 -5.50
C PHE A 315 8.01 7.64 -4.93
N ASP A 316 6.83 7.04 -5.09
CA ASP A 316 5.48 7.59 -4.89
C ASP A 316 5.04 7.75 -3.42
N HIS A 317 5.98 7.97 -2.50
CA HIS A 317 5.70 8.21 -1.10
C HIS A 317 6.52 9.39 -0.61
N PHE A 318 5.87 10.27 0.14
CA PHE A 318 6.45 11.53 0.61
C PHE A 318 7.70 11.39 1.50
N ILE A 319 8.00 10.18 2.01
CA ILE A 319 9.15 9.90 2.87
C ILE A 319 10.42 9.62 2.06
N ASN A 320 10.30 9.44 0.75
CA ASN A 320 11.45 9.27 -0.14
C ASN A 320 12.30 10.56 -0.18
N PRO A 321 13.57 10.49 -0.63
CA PRO A 321 14.51 11.60 -0.54
C PRO A 321 13.96 12.94 -1.03
N ALA A 322 14.00 13.93 -0.14
CA ALA A 322 13.64 15.32 -0.39
C ALA A 322 14.62 16.24 0.31
N TYR A 323 14.87 17.41 -0.27
CA TYR A 323 15.76 18.43 0.28
C TYR A 323 15.04 19.78 0.36
N ARG A 324 15.55 20.65 1.23
CA ARG A 324 15.01 21.98 1.43
C ARG A 324 15.62 22.97 0.46
N MET A 325 14.77 23.80 -0.12
CA MET A 325 15.16 24.98 -0.89
C MET A 325 14.42 26.18 -0.33
N GLY A 326 15.07 26.92 0.58
CA GLY A 326 14.42 27.97 1.36
C GLY A 326 13.37 27.40 2.34
N SER A 327 12.11 27.83 2.19
CA SER A 327 10.97 27.33 2.95
C SER A 327 10.38 26.04 2.40
N ASP A 328 10.73 25.66 1.16
CA ASP A 328 10.03 24.62 0.43
C ASP A 328 10.75 23.27 0.52
N TYR A 329 9.98 22.20 0.41
CA TYR A 329 10.47 20.83 0.25
C TYR A 329 10.43 20.44 -1.22
N VAL A 330 11.57 19.95 -1.73
CA VAL A 330 11.71 19.48 -3.10
C VAL A 330 12.06 18.00 -3.06
N TRP A 331 11.15 17.15 -3.56
CA TRP A 331 11.43 15.72 -3.74
C TRP A 331 12.43 15.52 -4.88
N LEU A 332 13.47 14.72 -4.63
CA LEU A 332 14.51 14.43 -5.62
C LEU A 332 13.95 13.63 -6.80
N PHE A 333 13.01 12.73 -6.52
CA PHE A 333 12.34 11.90 -7.51
C PHE A 333 10.88 12.32 -7.65
N LYS A 334 10.32 12.15 -8.86
CA LYS A 334 8.91 12.45 -9.12
C LYS A 334 7.98 11.69 -8.17
N GLN A 335 6.98 12.41 -7.66
CA GLN A 335 5.98 11.92 -6.71
C GLN A 335 4.68 11.52 -7.44
N ASP A 336 4.79 10.67 -8.46
CA ASP A 336 3.64 10.10 -9.18
C ASP A 336 3.57 8.58 -9.00
N TYR A 337 2.41 7.98 -9.26
CA TYR A 337 2.20 6.53 -9.08
C TYR A 337 2.74 5.67 -10.22
N ASP A 338 3.15 6.30 -11.31
CA ASP A 338 3.66 5.64 -12.51
C ASP A 338 5.16 5.40 -12.44
N GLY A 339 5.95 6.24 -11.77
CA GLY A 339 7.39 6.06 -11.68
C GLY A 339 8.10 6.11 -13.04
N TYR A 340 9.37 5.78 -13.05
CA TYR A 340 10.24 5.82 -14.22
C TYR A 340 10.19 4.49 -14.97
N LYS A 341 9.93 4.52 -16.27
CA LYS A 341 9.87 3.32 -17.11
C LYS A 341 11.28 2.81 -17.41
N PHE A 342 11.58 1.56 -17.08
CA PHE A 342 12.89 0.94 -17.31
C PHE A 342 12.85 0.03 -18.54
N PRO A 343 13.96 -0.04 -19.31
CA PRO A 343 15.26 0.61 -19.06
C PRO A 343 15.38 2.08 -19.52
N GLU A 344 14.39 2.62 -20.22
CA GLU A 344 14.49 3.88 -20.96
C GLU A 344 14.79 5.11 -20.08
N GLU A 345 14.17 5.18 -18.90
CA GLU A 345 14.35 6.27 -17.94
C GLU A 345 15.36 5.94 -16.82
N LYS A 346 16.04 4.78 -16.87
CA LYS A 346 17.10 4.43 -15.89
C LYS A 346 18.22 5.49 -15.85
N PRO A 347 18.76 5.99 -16.98
CA PRO A 347 19.78 7.05 -16.94
C PRO A 347 19.30 8.31 -16.22
N LYS A 348 18.03 8.70 -16.41
CA LYS A 348 17.43 9.86 -15.74
C LYS A 348 17.38 9.68 -14.22
N VAL A 349 17.06 8.49 -13.72
CA VAL A 349 17.10 8.20 -12.28
C VAL A 349 18.53 8.32 -11.74
N LEU A 350 19.52 7.79 -12.45
CA LEU A 350 20.93 7.88 -12.07
C LEU A 350 21.44 9.34 -12.09
N ASP A 351 21.02 10.14 -13.07
CA ASP A 351 21.35 11.57 -13.15
C ASP A 351 20.74 12.36 -11.98
N LEU A 352 19.50 12.04 -11.57
CA LEU A 352 18.88 12.64 -10.38
C LEU A 352 19.64 12.26 -9.11
N ILE A 353 20.10 11.01 -8.97
CA ILE A 353 20.93 10.62 -7.83
C ILE A 353 22.25 11.39 -7.81
N LYS A 354 22.93 11.49 -8.97
CA LYS A 354 24.17 12.26 -9.10
C LYS A 354 23.96 13.74 -8.76
N TYR A 355 22.85 14.32 -9.20
CA TYR A 355 22.46 15.69 -8.83
C TYR A 355 22.25 15.80 -7.31
N GLY A 356 21.51 14.86 -6.71
CA GLY A 356 21.25 14.82 -5.27
C GLY A 356 22.54 14.69 -4.43
N LEU A 357 23.51 13.90 -4.88
CA LEU A 357 24.82 13.78 -4.25
C LEU A 357 25.66 15.07 -4.32
N GLY A 358 25.33 15.99 -5.23
CA GLY A 358 25.95 17.32 -5.33
C GLY A 358 25.30 18.39 -4.44
N ILE A 359 24.13 18.11 -3.86
CA ILE A 359 23.47 19.00 -2.89
C ILE A 359 24.11 18.80 -1.52
N ASP A 360 24.32 19.90 -0.78
CA ASP A 360 24.76 19.85 0.62
C ASP A 360 23.85 18.91 1.42
N GLU A 361 24.46 17.88 2.01
CA GLU A 361 23.74 16.82 2.71
C GLU A 361 22.87 17.36 3.86
N SER A 362 23.26 18.48 4.47
CA SER A 362 22.50 19.12 5.56
C SER A 362 21.14 19.67 5.14
N LEU A 363 20.91 19.85 3.83
CA LEU A 363 19.63 20.30 3.29
C LEU A 363 18.61 19.18 3.14
N PHE A 364 19.04 17.91 3.17
CA PHE A 364 18.13 16.78 3.02
C PHE A 364 17.31 16.53 4.28
N THR A 365 16.08 16.08 4.06
CA THR A 365 15.24 15.53 5.13
C THR A 365 15.82 14.20 5.57
N ARG A 366 16.12 14.08 6.87
CA ARG A 366 16.70 12.86 7.44
C ARG A 366 15.60 11.89 7.84
N ALA A 367 15.92 10.60 7.89
CA ALA A 367 14.93 9.60 8.31
C ALA A 367 14.50 9.82 9.78
N GLU A 368 15.41 10.31 10.61
CA GLU A 368 15.22 10.70 12.00
C GLU A 368 14.13 11.78 12.15
N ASP A 369 14.11 12.76 11.26
CA ASP A 369 13.12 13.86 11.28
C ASP A 369 11.70 13.37 10.97
N LEU A 370 11.59 12.21 10.31
CA LEU A 370 10.33 11.61 9.89
C LEU A 370 9.74 10.64 10.93
N VAL A 371 10.46 10.35 12.01
CA VAL A 371 10.03 9.42 13.07
C VAL A 371 8.79 9.93 13.80
N GLU A 372 8.73 11.25 14.04
CA GLU A 372 7.63 11.91 14.75
C GLU A 372 6.43 12.24 13.84
N LEU A 373 6.59 12.13 12.51
CA LEU A 373 5.46 12.22 11.61
C LEU A 373 4.58 10.99 11.84
N SER A 374 3.48 11.20 12.56
CA SER A 374 2.35 10.28 12.63
C SER A 374 1.85 10.01 11.21
N LEU A 375 2.03 8.77 10.74
CA LEU A 375 1.50 8.29 9.46
C LEU A 375 0.08 7.75 9.62
#